data_AF-A0A2E9YD68-F1
#
_entry.id   AF-A0A2E9YD68-F1
#
_cell.length_a   1.000
_cell.length_b   1.000
_cell.length_c   1.000
_cell.angle_alpha   90.00
_cell.angle_beta   90.00
_cell.angle_gamma   90.00
#
_symmetry.space_group_name_H-M   'P 1'
#
loop_
_entity.id
_entity.type
_entity.pdbx_description
1 polymer ?
#
loop_
_entity_poly.entity_id
_entity_poly.type
_entity_poly.pdbx_seq_one_letter_code
_entity_poly.pdbx_strand_id
1 'polypeptide(L)'
;MKRHLYTLAFGFVLVGMGIGSVQAQQLFRRSQFMTNAFLSNPAIAGTLPETPVTMTFRNQWTGFDGAPETMTLSGHTSLPNNLGVGAIVYSDDTGGAINRTGFEMAGSYTIDLNNYDAVSFGLSVMANQWSFDNDLDVWDVEDPALQYGLEQSLSFDAQFGMMVFGDGYSFGFAIPHLLQTSTGLQASSTVSGAENNHFRHFRFMGQYSYQVNNDFKLEPSGMVRLTERTPAQLDVYLRGWYADMAWVALGFRTNDAAIVGLGGKYGPVGLSYTYDITSTSASYFSPHSHEVTLTYFVPRSSGFTSNSMNSSRILGRNRIVK
;
A
#
# COMPACT_ATOMS: atom_id res chain seq x y z
N MET A 1 25.60 0.39 31.18
CA MET A 1 25.30 0.65 29.75
C MET A 1 26.04 -0.23 28.73
N LYS A 2 27.05 -1.04 29.06
CA LYS A 2 27.77 -1.87 28.07
C LYS A 2 27.29 -3.32 27.90
N ARG A 3 26.30 -3.78 28.68
CA ARG A 3 25.79 -5.16 28.65
C ARG A 3 24.54 -5.39 27.78
N HIS A 4 23.85 -4.34 27.34
CA HIS A 4 22.69 -4.46 26.44
C HIS A 4 23.07 -4.34 24.95
N LEU A 5 24.30 -3.93 24.62
CA LEU A 5 24.78 -3.83 23.24
C LEU A 5 25.01 -5.21 22.60
N TYR A 6 25.43 -6.21 23.39
CA TYR A 6 25.73 -7.54 22.87
C TYR A 6 24.48 -8.42 22.66
N THR A 7 23.40 -8.17 23.42
CA THR A 7 22.12 -8.89 23.24
C THR A 7 21.37 -8.40 22.00
N LEU A 8 21.48 -7.11 21.65
CA LEU A 8 21.00 -6.54 20.38
C LEU A 8 21.83 -7.03 19.18
N ALA A 9 23.14 -7.22 19.35
CA ALA A 9 24.00 -7.78 18.31
C ALA A 9 23.75 -9.28 18.05
N PHE A 10 23.33 -10.04 19.06
CA PHE A 10 23.04 -11.48 18.91
C PHE A 10 21.66 -11.75 18.29
N GLY A 11 20.71 -10.80 18.42
CA GLY A 11 19.39 -10.88 17.75
C GLY A 11 19.45 -10.58 16.25
N PHE A 12 20.46 -9.83 15.79
CA PHE A 12 20.61 -9.45 14.38
C PHE A 12 21.30 -10.53 13.52
N VAL A 13 21.99 -11.50 14.14
CA VAL A 13 22.78 -12.52 13.44
C VAL A 13 22.00 -13.81 13.17
N LEU A 14 20.83 -14.01 13.80
CA LEU A 14 20.05 -15.25 13.69
C LEU A 14 18.98 -15.30 12.58
N VAL A 15 18.83 -14.23 11.78
CA VAL A 15 17.86 -14.19 10.67
C VAL A 15 18.46 -14.69 9.34
N GLY A 16 19.75 -14.99 9.30
CA GLY A 16 20.47 -15.36 8.10
C GLY A 16 20.56 -16.86 7.83
N MET A 17 19.47 -17.61 7.77
CA MET A 17 19.51 -18.96 7.19
C MET A 17 18.24 -19.34 6.41
N GLY A 18 18.39 -19.30 5.08
CA GLY A 18 17.83 -20.29 4.17
C GLY A 18 16.39 -20.09 3.73
N ILE A 19 16.18 -19.39 2.62
CA ILE A 19 15.04 -19.63 1.74
C ILE A 19 15.54 -19.49 0.30
N GLY A 20 15.60 -20.61 -0.43
CA GLY A 20 15.86 -20.58 -1.86
C GLY A 20 14.78 -19.76 -2.56
N SER A 21 15.21 -18.82 -3.39
CA SER A 21 14.32 -17.93 -4.14
C SER A 21 13.76 -18.68 -5.34
N VAL A 22 12.51 -19.15 -5.23
CA VAL A 22 11.66 -19.35 -6.40
C VAL A 22 11.29 -17.96 -6.92
N GLN A 23 11.63 -17.67 -8.18
CA GLN A 23 11.17 -16.45 -8.84
C GLN A 23 9.70 -16.66 -9.23
N ALA A 24 8.81 -15.97 -8.54
CA ALA A 24 7.41 -15.85 -8.92
C ALA A 24 7.11 -14.38 -9.24
N GLN A 25 6.23 -14.16 -10.22
CA GLN A 25 5.80 -12.83 -10.63
C GLN A 25 5.17 -12.07 -9.45
N GLN A 26 5.57 -10.81 -9.27
CA GLN A 26 5.13 -9.97 -8.17
C GLN A 26 3.77 -9.36 -8.54
N LEU A 27 2.73 -9.64 -7.75
CA LEU A 27 1.42 -8.99 -7.92
C LEU A 27 1.54 -7.46 -7.80
N PHE A 28 0.55 -6.78 -8.42
CA PHE A 28 0.27 -5.36 -8.27
C PHE A 28 0.81 -4.77 -6.97
N ARG A 29 1.84 -3.94 -7.11
CA ARG A 29 2.68 -3.58 -6.00
C ARG A 29 2.16 -2.34 -5.28
N ARG A 30 1.20 -2.53 -4.35
CA ARG A 30 0.75 -1.50 -3.39
C ARG A 30 1.84 -1.19 -2.36
N SER A 31 2.92 -0.56 -2.82
CA SER A 31 4.19 -0.42 -2.08
C SER A 31 4.27 0.83 -1.21
N GLN A 32 3.32 1.74 -1.40
CA GLN A 32 3.48 3.14 -1.00
C GLN A 32 2.53 3.50 0.13
N PHE A 33 2.59 2.67 1.18
CA PHE A 33 1.80 2.93 2.36
C PHE A 33 2.21 4.24 3.06
N MET A 34 3.45 4.71 2.83
CA MET A 34 3.95 5.96 3.39
C MET A 34 3.20 7.18 2.82
N THR A 35 2.95 7.22 1.52
CA THR A 35 2.23 8.35 0.86
C THR A 35 0.73 8.11 0.85
N ASN A 36 0.28 6.86 0.73
CA ASN A 36 -1.14 6.51 0.72
C ASN A 36 -1.38 5.18 1.44
N ALA A 37 -1.60 5.29 2.76
CA ALA A 37 -1.85 4.15 3.62
C ALA A 37 -3.18 3.43 3.29
N PHE A 38 -4.19 4.15 2.78
CA PHE A 38 -5.50 3.60 2.44
C PHE A 38 -5.43 2.48 1.37
N LEU A 39 -4.49 2.56 0.43
CA LEU A 39 -4.27 1.48 -0.55
C LEU A 39 -3.87 0.16 0.12
N SER A 40 -3.24 0.23 1.29
CA SER A 40 -2.72 -0.94 1.99
C SER A 40 -3.75 -1.57 2.93
N ASN A 41 -4.62 -0.77 3.55
CA ASN A 41 -5.56 -1.20 4.58
C ASN A 41 -6.90 -0.44 4.51
N PRO A 42 -8.04 -1.13 4.29
CA PRO A 42 -9.36 -0.48 4.20
C PRO A 42 -9.83 0.14 5.52
N ALA A 43 -9.26 -0.25 6.67
CA ALA A 43 -9.58 0.34 7.98
C ALA A 43 -9.08 1.79 8.13
N ILE A 44 -8.39 2.33 7.12
CA ILE A 44 -7.96 3.73 7.08
C ILE A 44 -9.04 4.63 6.48
N ALA A 45 -10.05 4.08 5.81
CA ALA A 45 -11.15 4.86 5.26
C ALA A 45 -11.77 5.76 6.35
N GLY A 46 -11.87 7.06 6.07
CA GLY A 46 -12.48 8.03 6.99
C GLY A 46 -11.76 8.29 8.32
N THR A 47 -10.49 7.88 8.48
CA THR A 47 -9.74 8.18 9.71
C THR A 47 -9.14 9.59 9.72
N LEU A 48 -8.93 10.18 8.54
CA LEU A 48 -8.40 11.52 8.36
C LEU A 48 -9.48 12.62 8.54
N PRO A 49 -9.09 13.82 9.00
CA PRO A 49 -10.00 14.94 9.16
C PRO A 49 -10.45 15.56 7.83
N GLU A 50 -9.60 15.52 6.79
CA GLU A 50 -9.99 15.87 5.41
C GLU A 50 -10.46 14.65 4.61
N THR A 51 -11.04 14.89 3.43
CA THR A 51 -11.28 13.85 2.42
C THR A 51 -10.12 13.90 1.41
N PRO A 52 -9.09 13.04 1.51
CA PRO A 52 -8.06 12.96 0.48
C PRO A 52 -8.62 12.34 -0.79
N VAL A 53 -8.29 12.95 -1.92
CA VAL A 53 -8.40 12.36 -3.25
C VAL A 53 -6.98 12.27 -3.80
N THR A 54 -6.45 11.06 -3.92
CA THR A 54 -5.05 10.81 -4.24
C THR A 54 -4.93 10.08 -5.58
N MET A 55 -4.20 10.67 -6.50
CA MET A 55 -3.76 10.06 -7.75
C MET A 55 -2.27 9.74 -7.65
N THR A 56 -1.90 8.53 -8.02
CA THR A 56 -0.52 8.05 -8.06
C THR A 56 -0.25 7.46 -9.43
N PHE A 57 0.89 7.85 -10.02
CA PHE A 57 1.44 7.23 -11.22
C PHE A 57 2.83 6.70 -10.88
N ARG A 58 3.08 5.43 -11.20
CA ARG A 58 4.34 4.74 -10.97
C ARG A 58 4.77 4.10 -12.28
N ASN A 59 6.01 4.36 -12.68
CA ASN A 59 6.67 3.66 -13.78
C ASN A 59 7.88 2.90 -13.21
N GLN A 60 7.89 1.58 -13.39
CA GLN A 60 8.84 0.67 -12.77
C GLN A 60 9.88 0.21 -13.77
N TRP A 61 11.13 0.14 -13.34
CA TRP A 61 12.26 -0.28 -14.18
C TRP A 61 12.34 0.53 -15.47
N THR A 62 12.31 1.85 -15.37
CA THR A 62 12.28 2.78 -16.51
C THR A 62 13.50 2.63 -17.41
N GLY A 63 13.32 2.79 -18.72
CA GLY A 63 14.43 2.81 -19.69
C GLY A 63 14.27 1.85 -20.87
N PHE A 64 13.14 1.15 -20.96
CA PHE A 64 12.78 0.31 -22.10
C PHE A 64 11.27 0.44 -22.40
N ASP A 65 10.87 0.07 -23.63
CA ASP A 65 9.47 0.07 -24.06
C ASP A 65 8.72 -1.11 -23.43
N GLY A 66 7.50 -0.88 -22.95
CA GLY A 66 6.79 -1.86 -22.11
C GLY A 66 7.35 -1.97 -20.68
N ALA A 67 7.92 -0.89 -20.12
CA ALA A 67 8.21 -0.83 -18.69
C ALA A 67 6.89 -0.88 -17.89
N PRO A 68 6.79 -1.62 -16.77
CA PRO A 68 5.52 -1.72 -16.04
C PRO A 68 5.03 -0.38 -15.49
N GLU A 69 3.77 -0.05 -15.78
CA GLU A 69 3.15 1.20 -15.38
C GLU A 69 1.90 0.95 -14.54
N THR A 70 1.79 1.71 -13.45
CA THR A 70 0.67 1.64 -12.53
C THR A 70 0.08 3.03 -12.35
N MET A 71 -1.22 3.17 -12.60
CA MET A 71 -1.99 4.35 -12.23
C MET A 71 -3.04 3.98 -11.19
N THR A 72 -3.16 4.79 -10.13
CA THR A 72 -4.16 4.60 -9.08
C THR A 72 -4.83 5.92 -8.78
N LEU A 73 -6.15 5.92 -8.69
CA LEU A 73 -6.97 6.99 -8.14
C LEU A 73 -7.71 6.46 -6.92
N SER A 74 -7.58 7.13 -5.79
CA SER A 74 -8.24 6.73 -4.55
C SER A 74 -8.83 7.92 -3.84
N GLY A 75 -9.89 7.69 -3.07
CA GLY A 75 -10.40 8.69 -2.16
C GLY A 75 -11.21 8.05 -1.05
N HIS A 76 -11.18 8.67 0.13
CA HIS A 76 -11.95 8.20 1.27
C HIS A 76 -12.40 9.35 2.16
N THR A 77 -13.53 9.19 2.83
CA THR A 77 -14.08 10.19 3.75
C THR A 77 -14.71 9.50 4.96
N SER A 78 -14.84 10.23 6.07
CA SER A 78 -15.62 9.73 7.19
C SER A 78 -17.08 10.14 7.02
N LEU A 79 -17.97 9.28 7.45
CA LEU A 79 -19.39 9.52 7.59
C LEU A 79 -19.73 9.72 9.09
N PRO A 80 -20.99 10.08 9.43
CA PRO A 80 -21.46 10.09 10.81
C PRO A 80 -21.36 8.72 11.49
N ASN A 81 -21.49 8.70 12.82
CA ASN A 81 -21.48 7.48 13.63
C ASN A 81 -20.21 6.62 13.45
N ASN A 82 -19.06 7.29 13.31
CA ASN A 82 -17.73 6.67 13.18
C ASN A 82 -17.57 5.73 11.98
N LEU A 83 -18.42 5.87 10.96
CA LEU A 83 -18.29 5.15 9.71
C LEU A 83 -17.28 5.86 8.80
N GLY A 84 -16.61 5.10 7.95
CA GLY A 84 -15.79 5.60 6.85
C GLY A 84 -16.13 4.87 5.57
N VAL A 85 -15.98 5.56 4.44
CA VAL A 85 -16.14 4.98 3.11
C VAL A 85 -15.02 5.46 2.21
N GLY A 86 -14.65 4.63 1.24
CA GLY A 86 -13.67 5.01 0.23
C GLY A 86 -13.75 4.13 -1.00
N ALA A 87 -13.09 4.58 -2.05
CA ALA A 87 -12.98 3.86 -3.30
C ALA A 87 -11.57 3.97 -3.87
N ILE A 88 -11.17 2.96 -4.62
CA ILE A 88 -9.91 2.90 -5.35
C ILE A 88 -10.21 2.40 -6.76
N VAL A 89 -9.76 3.13 -7.77
CA VAL A 89 -9.69 2.68 -9.16
C VAL A 89 -8.23 2.60 -9.53
N TYR A 90 -7.83 1.54 -10.21
CA TYR A 90 -6.45 1.39 -10.65
C TYR A 90 -6.38 0.68 -11.99
N SER A 91 -5.33 1.01 -12.72
CA SER A 91 -4.91 0.33 -13.93
C SER A 91 -3.43 0.00 -13.78
N ASP A 92 -3.10 -1.25 -14.03
CA ASP A 92 -1.77 -1.80 -13.91
C ASP A 92 -1.42 -2.53 -15.19
N ASP A 93 -0.33 -2.10 -15.80
CA ASP A 93 0.26 -2.71 -16.97
C ASP A 93 1.57 -3.38 -16.53
N THR A 94 1.59 -4.71 -16.56
CA THR A 94 2.76 -5.52 -16.20
C THR A 94 3.58 -5.84 -17.46
N GLY A 95 4.03 -4.80 -18.14
CA GLY A 95 4.98 -4.87 -19.24
C GLY A 95 4.40 -5.30 -20.59
N GLY A 96 3.22 -4.78 -20.91
CA GLY A 96 2.50 -4.94 -22.18
C GLY A 96 1.73 -6.25 -22.32
N ALA A 97 2.15 -7.30 -21.61
CA ALA A 97 1.55 -8.64 -21.71
C ALA A 97 0.27 -8.79 -20.87
N ILE A 98 0.27 -8.24 -19.66
CA ILE A 98 -0.80 -8.41 -18.69
C ILE A 98 -1.26 -7.05 -18.22
N ASN A 99 -2.53 -6.76 -18.47
CA ASN A 99 -3.18 -5.54 -18.01
C ASN A 99 -4.25 -5.92 -16.99
N ARG A 100 -4.29 -5.18 -15.89
CA ARG A 100 -5.28 -5.32 -14.83
C ARG A 100 -5.93 -3.98 -14.57
N THR A 101 -7.24 -3.91 -14.77
CA THR A 101 -8.04 -2.77 -14.32
C THR A 101 -8.92 -3.21 -13.16
N GLY A 102 -8.86 -2.47 -12.05
CA GLY A 102 -9.54 -2.82 -10.82
C GLY A 102 -10.33 -1.67 -10.24
N PHE A 103 -11.44 -2.02 -9.60
CA PHE A 103 -12.23 -1.14 -8.76
C PHE A 103 -12.40 -1.78 -7.39
N GLU A 104 -12.25 -0.99 -6.34
CA GLU A 104 -12.40 -1.40 -4.95
C GLU A 104 -13.25 -0.39 -4.19
N MET A 105 -14.20 -0.88 -3.40
CA MET A 105 -14.98 -0.08 -2.47
C MET A 105 -14.70 -0.55 -1.05
N ALA A 106 -14.41 0.38 -0.16
CA ALA A 106 -14.11 0.13 1.23
C ALA A 106 -15.13 0.80 2.16
N GLY A 107 -15.53 0.07 3.20
CA GLY A 107 -16.23 0.60 4.36
C GLY A 107 -15.40 0.36 5.61
N SER A 108 -15.42 1.29 6.55
CA SER A 108 -14.79 1.15 7.85
C SER A 108 -15.71 1.59 8.98
N TYR A 109 -15.44 1.06 10.17
CA TYR A 109 -16.10 1.44 11.40
C TYR A 109 -15.06 1.63 12.50
N THR A 110 -15.07 2.80 13.13
CA THR A 110 -14.11 3.18 14.17
C THR A 110 -14.77 3.16 15.55
N ILE A 111 -14.15 2.43 16.46
CA ILE A 111 -14.51 2.36 17.87
C ILE A 111 -13.51 3.23 18.63
N ASP A 112 -14.00 4.33 19.20
CA ASP A 112 -13.19 5.15 20.09
C ASP A 112 -13.00 4.40 21.41
N LEU A 113 -11.75 4.24 21.85
CA LEU A 113 -11.41 3.66 23.14
C LEU A 113 -11.34 4.77 24.20
N ASN A 114 -11.36 4.37 25.47
CA ASN A 114 -11.22 5.30 26.57
C ASN A 114 -9.74 5.73 26.67
N ASN A 115 -9.48 7.05 26.53
CA ASN A 115 -8.19 7.72 26.70
C ASN A 115 -7.29 7.75 25.44
N TYR A 116 -7.71 8.51 24.43
CA TYR A 116 -6.92 8.94 23.25
C TYR A 116 -6.75 7.95 22.11
N ASP A 117 -7.06 6.67 22.35
CA ASP A 117 -6.93 5.64 21.33
C ASP A 117 -8.25 5.34 20.60
N ALA A 118 -8.15 4.80 19.39
CA ALA A 118 -9.27 4.30 18.60
C ALA A 118 -8.87 3.06 17.81
N VAL A 119 -9.80 2.14 17.60
CA VAL A 119 -9.62 0.96 16.76
C VAL A 119 -10.58 1.06 15.58
N SER A 120 -10.06 0.96 14.37
CA SER A 120 -10.86 0.92 13.15
C SER A 120 -10.81 -0.46 12.52
N PHE A 121 -11.97 -0.93 12.09
CA PHE A 121 -12.12 -2.15 11.31
C PHE A 121 -12.59 -1.77 9.91
N GLY A 122 -12.00 -2.39 8.90
CA GLY A 122 -12.31 -2.11 7.49
C GLY A 122 -12.59 -3.39 6.72
N LEU A 123 -13.55 -3.31 5.82
CA LEU A 123 -13.83 -4.32 4.82
C LEU A 123 -13.90 -3.64 3.47
N SER A 124 -13.26 -4.22 2.46
CA SER A 124 -13.43 -3.81 1.08
C SER A 124 -13.76 -4.99 0.19
N VAL A 125 -14.45 -4.68 -0.90
CA VAL A 125 -14.74 -5.60 -2.01
C VAL A 125 -14.13 -5.01 -3.27
N MET A 126 -13.58 -5.87 -4.12
CA MET A 126 -12.92 -5.45 -5.35
C MET A 126 -13.33 -6.33 -6.53
N ALA A 127 -13.41 -5.70 -7.69
CA ALA A 127 -13.57 -6.36 -8.98
C ALA A 127 -12.33 -6.05 -9.83
N ASN A 128 -11.74 -7.06 -10.45
CA ASN A 128 -10.57 -6.94 -11.30
C ASN A 128 -10.86 -7.57 -12.65
N GLN A 129 -10.76 -6.76 -13.69
CA GLN A 129 -10.69 -7.23 -15.06
C GLN A 129 -9.22 -7.45 -15.41
N TRP A 130 -8.90 -8.69 -15.78
CA TRP A 130 -7.61 -9.06 -16.33
C TRP A 130 -7.73 -9.16 -17.85
N SER A 131 -6.68 -8.73 -18.52
CA SER A 131 -6.48 -8.93 -19.95
C SER A 131 -5.07 -9.45 -20.13
N PHE A 132 -4.93 -10.53 -20.89
CA PHE A 132 -3.66 -10.99 -21.41
C PHE A 132 -3.67 -10.73 -22.91
N ASP A 133 -2.67 -9.99 -23.40
CA ASP A 133 -2.43 -9.82 -24.83
C ASP A 133 -1.16 -10.57 -25.21
N ASN A 134 -1.23 -11.28 -26.33
CA ASN A 134 -0.17 -12.13 -26.84
C ASN A 134 0.55 -11.49 -28.04
N ASP A 135 0.32 -10.20 -28.30
CA ASP A 135 1.14 -9.41 -29.22
C ASP A 135 2.50 -9.05 -28.59
N LEU A 136 3.29 -10.10 -28.30
CA LEU A 136 4.55 -10.02 -27.58
C LEU A 136 5.70 -10.47 -28.49
N ASP A 137 6.83 -9.77 -28.42
CA ASP A 137 8.07 -10.23 -29.04
C ASP A 137 8.71 -11.32 -28.15
N VAL A 138 8.43 -12.57 -28.50
CA VAL A 138 8.72 -13.74 -27.67
C VAL A 138 9.92 -14.53 -28.18
N TRP A 139 10.77 -14.96 -27.26
CA TRP A 139 11.93 -15.80 -27.59
C TRP A 139 11.53 -17.22 -27.99
N ASP A 140 10.43 -17.74 -27.43
CA ASP A 140 9.87 -19.05 -27.75
C ASP A 140 8.46 -18.88 -28.32
N VAL A 141 8.36 -19.01 -29.65
CA VAL A 141 7.10 -18.84 -30.39
C VAL A 141 6.17 -20.03 -30.23
N GLU A 142 6.66 -21.18 -29.73
CA GLU A 142 5.87 -22.39 -29.52
C GLU A 142 5.46 -22.61 -28.05
N ASP A 143 5.65 -21.61 -27.17
CA ASP A 143 5.30 -21.72 -25.75
C ASP A 143 3.80 -22.04 -25.58
N PRO A 144 3.44 -23.20 -24.97
CA PRO A 144 2.06 -23.58 -24.74
C PRO A 144 1.26 -22.60 -23.84
N ALA A 145 1.94 -21.74 -23.07
CA ALA A 145 1.32 -20.65 -22.30
C ALA A 145 0.90 -19.45 -23.17
N LEU A 146 1.44 -19.35 -24.38
CA LEU A 146 1.17 -18.31 -25.38
C LEU A 146 0.28 -18.81 -26.53
N GLN A 147 -0.29 -20.02 -26.43
CA GLN A 147 -1.13 -20.58 -27.50
C GLN A 147 -2.55 -20.00 -27.55
N TYR A 148 -2.99 -19.34 -26.48
CA TYR A 148 -4.28 -18.68 -26.40
C TYR A 148 -4.11 -17.20 -26.74
N GLY A 149 -5.03 -16.64 -27.53
CA GLY A 149 -4.99 -15.23 -27.94
C GLY A 149 -5.35 -14.28 -26.79
N LEU A 150 -6.13 -13.23 -27.07
CA LEU A 150 -6.61 -12.32 -26.02
C LEU A 150 -7.47 -13.07 -24.99
N GLU A 151 -6.95 -13.24 -23.77
CA GLU A 151 -7.72 -13.79 -22.65
C GLU A 151 -8.21 -12.65 -21.77
N GLN A 152 -9.52 -12.61 -21.52
CA GLN A 152 -10.12 -11.66 -20.58
C GLN A 152 -10.90 -12.39 -19.51
N SER A 153 -10.70 -11.99 -18.26
CA SER A 153 -11.39 -12.58 -17.12
C SER A 153 -11.77 -11.52 -16.10
N LEU A 154 -12.85 -11.77 -15.38
CA LEU A 154 -13.32 -10.93 -14.28
C LEU A 154 -13.21 -11.73 -12.98
N SER A 155 -12.52 -11.16 -12.00
CA SER A 155 -12.37 -11.75 -10.68
C SER A 155 -12.90 -10.80 -9.61
N PHE A 156 -13.51 -11.38 -8.57
CA PHE A 156 -14.04 -10.63 -7.42
C PHE A 156 -13.32 -11.07 -6.17
N ASP A 157 -12.88 -10.14 -5.34
CA ASP A 157 -12.20 -10.45 -4.08
C ASP A 157 -12.65 -9.49 -2.98
N ALA A 158 -12.17 -9.74 -1.76
CA ALA A 158 -12.39 -8.89 -0.61
C ALA A 158 -11.07 -8.67 0.15
N GLN A 159 -11.03 -7.61 0.95
CA GLN A 159 -9.93 -7.37 1.86
C GLN A 159 -10.48 -6.99 3.24
N PHE A 160 -9.87 -7.55 4.27
CA PHE A 160 -10.14 -7.19 5.65
C PHE A 160 -8.97 -6.37 6.22
N GLY A 161 -9.27 -5.44 7.11
CA GLY A 161 -8.29 -4.59 7.75
C GLY A 161 -8.66 -4.25 9.18
N MET A 162 -7.64 -4.08 10.01
CA MET A 162 -7.75 -3.50 11.35
C MET A 162 -6.62 -2.50 11.54
N MET A 163 -6.92 -1.36 12.17
CA MET A 163 -5.95 -0.35 12.56
C MET A 163 -6.23 0.11 13.98
N VAL A 164 -5.17 0.36 14.74
CA VAL A 164 -5.18 1.04 16.03
C VAL A 164 -4.51 2.39 15.83
N PHE A 165 -5.13 3.44 16.35
CA PHE A 165 -4.65 4.81 16.33
C PHE A 165 -4.56 5.30 17.76
N GLY A 166 -3.47 5.99 18.10
CA GLY A 166 -3.30 6.66 19.38
C GLY A 166 -2.56 7.98 19.22
N ASP A 167 -2.10 8.53 20.34
CA ASP A 167 -1.35 9.80 20.33
C ASP A 167 0.07 9.58 19.77
N GLY A 168 0.25 9.96 18.50
CA GLY A 168 1.52 9.85 17.78
C GLY A 168 1.83 8.46 17.24
N TYR A 169 0.97 7.45 17.38
CA TYR A 169 1.22 6.12 16.81
C TYR A 169 0.01 5.57 16.06
N SER A 170 0.29 4.76 15.04
CA SER A 170 -0.74 3.93 14.43
C SER A 170 -0.14 2.63 13.92
N PHE A 171 -0.81 1.52 14.14
CA PHE A 171 -0.40 0.22 13.63
C PHE A 171 -1.61 -0.65 13.35
N GLY A 172 -1.42 -1.69 12.54
CA GLY A 172 -2.52 -2.57 12.21
C GLY A 172 -2.10 -3.68 11.29
N PHE A 173 -3.08 -4.45 10.86
CA PHE A 173 -2.88 -5.50 9.89
C PHE A 173 -3.99 -5.49 8.85
N ALA A 174 -3.68 -6.04 7.68
CA ALA A 174 -4.63 -6.24 6.61
C ALA A 174 -4.42 -7.60 5.97
N ILE A 175 -5.51 -8.22 5.56
CA ILE A 175 -5.56 -9.46 4.81
C ILE A 175 -6.14 -9.11 3.44
N PRO A 176 -5.31 -8.66 2.48
CA PRO A 176 -5.73 -8.57 1.09
C PRO A 176 -6.04 -9.96 0.53
N HIS A 177 -6.90 -10.00 -0.49
CA HIS A 177 -7.28 -11.24 -1.17
C HIS A 177 -7.86 -12.29 -0.21
N LEU A 178 -8.85 -11.88 0.57
CA LEU A 178 -9.50 -12.69 1.59
C LEU A 178 -10.14 -13.94 0.99
N LEU A 179 -10.73 -13.82 -0.21
CA LEU A 179 -11.42 -14.91 -0.90
C LEU A 179 -10.48 -15.83 -1.70
N GLN A 180 -9.23 -15.40 -1.92
CA GLN A 180 -8.23 -16.11 -2.73
C GLN A 180 -8.72 -16.44 -4.15
N THR A 181 -9.45 -15.50 -4.76
CA THR A 181 -10.12 -15.75 -6.03
C THR A 181 -9.11 -15.99 -7.15
N SER A 182 -9.42 -16.96 -8.00
CA SER A 182 -8.67 -17.23 -9.23
C SER A 182 -8.71 -16.02 -10.15
N THR A 183 -7.58 -15.69 -10.77
CA THR A 183 -7.53 -14.67 -11.82
C THR A 183 -8.29 -15.13 -13.06
N GLY A 184 -8.58 -16.43 -13.21
CA GLY A 184 -9.28 -16.98 -14.38
C GLY A 184 -8.43 -17.07 -15.64
N LEU A 185 -7.15 -16.68 -15.57
CA LEU A 185 -6.15 -16.87 -16.64
C LEU A 185 -5.59 -18.30 -16.54
N GLN A 186 -5.56 -19.04 -17.66
CA GLN A 186 -4.97 -20.38 -17.67
C GLN A 186 -3.45 -20.30 -17.56
N ALA A 187 -2.84 -21.10 -16.67
CA ALA A 187 -1.38 -21.06 -16.48
C ALA A 187 -0.60 -21.80 -17.58
N SER A 188 -1.17 -22.87 -18.16
CA SER A 188 -0.63 -23.60 -19.32
C SER A 188 -1.62 -24.66 -19.81
N SER A 189 -1.65 -24.93 -21.12
CA SER A 189 -2.39 -26.05 -21.72
C SER A 189 -1.82 -27.44 -21.37
N THR A 190 -0.59 -27.50 -20.83
CA THR A 190 0.11 -28.76 -20.48
C THR A 190 -0.06 -29.19 -19.02
N VAL A 191 -0.57 -28.30 -18.16
CA VAL A 191 -0.77 -28.59 -16.73
C VAL A 191 -2.24 -28.43 -16.36
N SER A 192 -2.98 -29.54 -16.44
CA SER A 192 -4.38 -29.57 -15.99
C SER A 192 -4.50 -29.23 -14.50
N GLY A 193 -5.25 -28.19 -14.16
CA GLY A 193 -5.54 -27.79 -12.77
C GLY A 193 -4.59 -26.76 -12.14
N ALA A 194 -3.67 -26.17 -12.92
CA ALA A 194 -2.89 -25.02 -12.47
C ALA A 194 -3.64 -23.72 -12.78
N GLU A 195 -4.43 -23.23 -11.84
CA GLU A 195 -5.05 -21.90 -11.93
C GLU A 195 -4.13 -20.83 -11.32
N ASN A 196 -4.08 -19.67 -11.97
CA ASN A 196 -3.41 -18.48 -11.43
C ASN A 196 -4.24 -17.88 -10.29
N ASN A 197 -4.01 -18.37 -9.07
CA ASN A 197 -4.76 -17.95 -7.89
C ASN A 197 -4.14 -16.75 -7.17
N HIS A 198 -4.99 -15.84 -6.67
CA HIS A 198 -4.54 -14.89 -5.66
C HIS A 198 -4.32 -15.61 -4.33
N PHE A 199 -3.07 -15.93 -4.01
CA PHE A 199 -2.74 -16.43 -2.68
C PHE A 199 -2.99 -15.36 -1.61
N ARG A 200 -3.38 -15.78 -0.41
CA ARG A 200 -3.65 -14.84 0.68
C ARG A 200 -2.33 -14.21 1.11
N HIS A 201 -2.34 -12.88 1.26
CA HIS A 201 -1.22 -12.16 1.84
C HIS A 201 -1.64 -11.60 3.19
N PHE A 202 -0.67 -11.45 4.08
CA PHE A 202 -0.84 -10.78 5.36
C PHE A 202 0.08 -9.57 5.36
N ARG A 203 -0.47 -8.40 5.69
CA ARG A 203 0.27 -7.16 5.83
C ARG A 203 0.17 -6.69 7.26
N PHE A 204 1.31 -6.35 7.87
CA PHE A 204 1.37 -5.68 9.16
C PHE A 204 2.05 -4.35 8.93
N MET A 205 1.46 -3.26 9.38
CA MET A 205 2.00 -1.93 9.18
C MET A 205 1.99 -1.14 10.48
N GLY A 206 2.95 -0.25 10.61
CA GLY A 206 3.07 0.63 11.77
C GLY A 206 3.80 1.91 11.41
N GLN A 207 3.45 2.98 12.11
CA GLN A 207 4.16 4.25 12.06
C GLN A 207 4.07 4.93 13.42
N TYR A 208 5.10 5.72 13.72
CA TYR A 208 5.15 6.59 14.88
C TYR A 208 5.49 7.99 14.42
N SER A 209 4.94 9.00 15.07
CA SER A 209 5.19 10.41 14.82
C SER A 209 5.83 11.02 16.06
N TYR A 210 7.06 11.46 15.89
CA TYR A 210 7.87 12.03 16.95
C TYR A 210 8.11 13.52 16.68
N GLN A 211 7.50 14.39 17.48
CA GLN A 211 7.72 15.83 17.41
C GLN A 211 9.08 16.17 18.03
N VAL A 212 10.04 16.59 17.21
CA VAL A 212 11.38 16.98 17.69
C VAL A 212 11.33 18.39 18.27
N ASN A 213 10.64 19.30 17.59
CA ASN A 213 10.35 20.67 18.01
C ASN A 213 9.16 21.19 17.19
N ASN A 214 8.79 22.47 17.30
CA ASN A 214 7.63 23.03 16.60
C ASN A 214 7.70 22.95 15.06
N ASP A 215 8.90 22.88 14.48
CA ASP A 215 9.10 22.90 13.03
C ASP A 215 9.50 21.53 12.47
N PHE A 216 10.01 20.62 13.31
CA PHE A 216 10.56 19.34 12.85
C PHE A 216 9.86 18.16 13.50
N LYS A 217 9.50 17.19 12.65
CA LYS A 217 8.82 15.95 13.04
C LYS A 217 9.44 14.76 12.30
N LEU A 218 9.68 13.68 13.02
CA LEU A 218 10.21 12.44 12.46
C LEU A 218 9.15 11.35 12.51
N GLU A 219 8.96 10.68 11.39
CA GLU A 219 7.97 9.62 11.20
C GLU A 219 8.65 8.33 10.72
N PRO A 220 9.19 7.51 11.64
CA PRO A 220 9.56 6.14 11.31
C PRO A 220 8.30 5.33 11.02
N SER A 221 8.35 4.51 9.97
CA SER A 221 7.28 3.60 9.61
C SER A 221 7.82 2.30 9.05
N GLY A 222 7.01 1.25 9.10
CA GLY A 222 7.38 -0.03 8.53
C GLY A 222 6.17 -0.86 8.13
N MET A 223 6.38 -1.75 7.17
CA MET A 223 5.42 -2.77 6.79
C MET A 223 6.10 -4.12 6.57
N VAL A 224 5.53 -5.16 7.17
CA VAL A 224 5.88 -6.56 6.89
C VAL A 224 4.79 -7.15 6.01
N ARG A 225 5.19 -7.84 4.93
CA ARG A 225 4.32 -8.60 4.05
C ARG A 225 4.70 -10.08 4.10
N LEU A 226 3.72 -10.93 4.35
CA LEU A 226 3.84 -12.37 4.40
C LEU A 226 2.90 -12.99 3.37
N THR A 227 3.32 -14.09 2.77
CA THR A 227 2.49 -14.88 1.85
C THR A 227 2.75 -16.36 2.11
N GLU A 228 1.88 -17.23 1.61
CA GLU A 228 2.04 -18.68 1.72
C GLU A 228 3.14 -19.23 0.80
N ARG A 229 3.62 -18.45 -0.18
CA ARG A 229 4.47 -18.92 -1.28
C ARG A 229 5.81 -18.21 -1.41
N THR A 230 5.93 -16.99 -0.87
CA THR A 230 7.13 -16.14 -1.03
C THR A 230 7.73 -15.76 0.33
N PRO A 231 9.05 -15.52 0.40
CA PRO A 231 9.70 -15.04 1.61
C PRO A 231 9.05 -13.77 2.15
N ALA A 232 9.10 -13.60 3.47
CA ALA A 232 8.67 -12.37 4.11
C ALA A 232 9.42 -11.16 3.55
N GLN A 233 8.69 -10.08 3.24
CA GLN A 233 9.26 -8.81 2.81
C GLN A 233 9.05 -7.77 3.90
N LEU A 234 10.12 -7.03 4.22
CA LEU A 234 10.09 -5.91 5.16
C LEU A 234 10.40 -4.62 4.40
N ASP A 235 9.56 -3.61 4.60
CA ASP A 235 9.81 -2.24 4.21
C ASP A 235 9.94 -1.40 5.46
N VAL A 236 10.98 -0.58 5.53
CA VAL A 236 11.18 0.41 6.60
C VAL A 236 11.39 1.77 5.95
N TYR A 237 10.74 2.80 6.49
CA TYR A 237 10.88 4.17 6.04
C TYR A 237 11.14 5.09 7.24
N LEU A 238 11.88 6.15 6.99
CA LEU A 238 12.05 7.27 7.91
C LEU A 238 11.73 8.55 7.14
N ARG A 239 10.64 9.21 7.51
CA ARG A 239 10.22 10.49 6.93
C ARG A 239 10.48 11.62 7.91
N GLY A 240 11.13 12.69 7.47
CA GLY A 240 11.32 13.91 8.24
C GLY A 240 10.51 15.05 7.63
N TRP A 241 9.66 15.68 8.44
CA TRP A 241 8.87 16.86 8.07
C TRP A 241 9.52 18.14 8.56
N TYR A 242 9.31 19.20 7.79
CA TYR A 242 9.63 20.58 8.10
C TYR A 242 8.38 21.45 7.97
N ALA A 243 8.02 22.13 9.07
CA ALA A 243 6.90 23.04 9.24
C ALA A 243 5.56 22.48 8.74
N ASP A 244 5.34 21.16 8.89
CA ASP A 244 4.18 20.41 8.39
C ASP A 244 3.86 20.64 6.90
N MET A 245 4.85 21.13 6.16
CA MET A 245 4.71 21.60 4.79
C MET A 245 5.56 20.78 3.83
N ALA A 246 6.82 20.51 4.18
CA ALA A 246 7.73 19.75 3.33
C ALA A 246 8.23 18.51 4.05
N TRP A 247 8.54 17.46 3.32
CA TRP A 247 9.15 16.26 3.87
C TRP A 247 10.15 15.63 2.94
N VAL A 248 11.11 14.94 3.54
CA VAL A 248 12.05 14.03 2.88
C VAL A 248 11.96 12.67 3.53
N ALA A 249 12.15 11.61 2.76
CA ALA A 249 12.08 10.25 3.27
C ALA A 249 13.20 9.38 2.71
N LEU A 250 13.70 8.50 3.56
CA LEU A 250 14.57 7.40 3.17
C LEU A 250 13.84 6.10 3.49
N GLY A 251 13.90 5.14 2.58
CA GLY A 251 13.32 3.83 2.76
C GLY A 251 14.29 2.73 2.38
N PHE A 252 14.13 1.59 3.02
CA PHE A 252 14.83 0.37 2.68
C PHE A 252 13.84 -0.76 2.61
N ARG A 253 13.92 -1.52 1.53
CA ARG A 253 13.10 -2.68 1.29
C ARG A 253 13.97 -3.91 1.13
N THR A 254 13.79 -4.85 2.04
CA THR A 254 14.60 -6.07 2.10
C THR A 254 14.46 -6.85 0.79
N ASN A 255 15.60 -7.23 0.21
CA ASN A 255 15.72 -7.97 -1.04
C ASN A 255 15.03 -7.29 -2.23
N ASP A 256 14.92 -5.96 -2.22
CA ASP A 256 14.29 -5.23 -3.32
C ASP A 256 14.93 -3.90 -3.67
N ALA A 257 14.84 -2.89 -2.81
CA ALA A 257 15.20 -1.53 -3.21
C ALA A 257 15.58 -0.62 -2.03
N ALA A 258 16.45 0.35 -2.30
CA ALA A 258 16.57 1.56 -1.49
C ALA A 258 15.67 2.65 -2.08
N ILE A 259 15.06 3.48 -1.23
CA ILE A 259 14.02 4.41 -1.63
C ILE A 259 14.39 5.80 -1.13
N VAL A 260 14.27 6.79 -2.00
CA VAL A 260 14.39 8.20 -1.64
C VAL A 260 13.10 8.89 -2.05
N GLY A 261 12.52 9.64 -1.12
CA GLY A 261 11.28 10.37 -1.34
C GLY A 261 11.39 11.81 -0.90
N LEU A 262 10.65 12.67 -1.58
CA LEU A 262 10.43 14.04 -1.14
C LEU A 262 9.02 14.47 -1.52
N GLY A 263 8.47 15.39 -0.75
CA GLY A 263 7.15 15.91 -1.04
C GLY A 263 6.78 17.03 -0.10
N GLY A 264 5.52 17.44 -0.20
CA GLY A 264 4.99 18.47 0.66
C GLY A 264 3.51 18.70 0.42
N LYS A 265 2.93 19.51 1.31
CA LYS A 265 1.56 19.99 1.25
C LYS A 265 1.57 21.51 1.28
N TYR A 266 0.88 22.13 0.33
CA TYR A 266 0.61 23.57 0.32
C TYR A 266 -0.89 23.80 0.17
N GLY A 267 -1.52 24.33 1.22
CA GLY A 267 -2.97 24.46 1.30
C GLY A 267 -3.66 23.08 1.17
N PRO A 268 -4.65 22.92 0.27
CA PRO A 268 -5.34 21.65 0.06
C PRO A 268 -4.60 20.70 -0.90
N VAL A 269 -3.42 21.05 -1.42
CA VAL A 269 -2.71 20.23 -2.40
C VAL A 269 -1.46 19.63 -1.79
N GLY A 270 -1.31 18.31 -1.91
CA GLY A 270 -0.09 17.57 -1.61
C GLY A 270 0.55 17.05 -2.89
N LEU A 271 1.86 17.18 -3.01
CA LEU A 271 2.64 16.59 -4.10
C LEU A 271 3.81 15.83 -3.50
N SER A 272 4.10 14.66 -4.03
CA SER A 272 5.28 13.90 -3.64
C SER A 272 5.83 13.10 -4.80
N TYR A 273 7.12 12.86 -4.71
CA TYR A 273 7.88 12.07 -5.64
C TYR A 273 8.72 11.07 -4.85
N THR A 274 8.65 9.80 -5.25
CA THR A 274 9.51 8.75 -4.70
C THR A 274 10.26 8.06 -5.83
N TYR A 275 11.48 7.65 -5.51
CA TYR A 275 12.40 7.03 -6.43
C TYR A 275 12.98 5.79 -5.76
N ASP A 276 12.75 4.63 -6.39
CA ASP A 276 13.24 3.35 -5.92
C ASP A 276 14.48 2.97 -6.75
N ILE A 277 15.55 2.61 -6.07
CA ILE A 277 16.77 2.03 -6.63
C ILE A 277 16.70 0.53 -6.37
N THR A 278 16.27 -0.22 -7.38
CA THR A 278 16.09 -1.67 -7.33
C THR A 278 17.43 -2.40 -7.38
N SER A 279 17.62 -3.35 -6.47
CA SER A 279 18.81 -4.18 -6.33
C SER A 279 18.56 -5.67 -6.60
N THR A 280 17.39 -6.02 -7.15
CA THR A 280 17.03 -7.39 -7.55
C THR A 280 17.52 -7.71 -8.96
N SER A 281 17.28 -8.92 -9.45
CA SER A 281 17.48 -9.28 -10.86
C SER A 281 16.72 -8.38 -11.84
N ALA A 282 15.69 -7.66 -11.42
CA ALA A 282 15.05 -6.67 -12.28
C ALA A 282 15.97 -5.47 -12.61
N SER A 283 17.04 -5.25 -11.82
CA SER A 283 18.08 -4.27 -12.13
C SER A 283 18.82 -4.55 -13.46
N TYR A 284 18.74 -5.77 -13.99
CA TYR A 284 19.26 -6.09 -15.33
C TYR A 284 18.53 -5.33 -16.45
N PHE A 285 17.24 -5.06 -16.28
CA PHE A 285 16.47 -4.24 -17.21
C PHE A 285 16.65 -2.76 -16.89
N SER A 286 16.33 -2.38 -15.65
CA SER A 286 16.64 -1.07 -15.11
C SER A 286 16.47 -1.05 -13.59
N PRO A 287 17.41 -0.46 -12.84
CA PRO A 287 17.28 -0.30 -11.40
C PRO A 287 16.37 0.88 -11.00
N HIS A 288 15.81 1.62 -11.96
CA HIS A 288 15.16 2.91 -11.70
C HIS A 288 13.64 2.77 -11.71
N SER A 289 12.97 3.10 -10.60
CA SER A 289 11.51 3.26 -10.61
C SER A 289 11.13 4.63 -10.08
N HIS A 290 10.18 5.27 -10.76
CA HIS A 290 9.74 6.63 -10.49
C HIS A 290 8.27 6.60 -10.09
N GLU A 291 7.92 7.40 -9.10
CA GLU A 291 6.54 7.53 -8.69
C GLU A 291 6.20 8.96 -8.30
N VAL A 292 5.08 9.44 -8.84
CA VAL A 292 4.53 10.75 -8.54
C VAL A 292 3.16 10.54 -7.89
N THR A 293 2.94 11.18 -6.76
CA THR A 293 1.65 11.16 -6.06
C THR A 293 1.15 12.58 -5.86
N LEU A 294 -0.06 12.85 -6.33
CA LEU A 294 -0.81 14.09 -6.16
C LEU A 294 -2.01 13.81 -5.26
N THR A 295 -2.17 14.58 -4.19
CA THR A 295 -3.32 14.49 -3.29
C THR A 295 -4.02 15.83 -3.22
N TYR A 296 -5.34 15.83 -3.38
CA TYR A 296 -6.20 16.95 -3.07
C TYR A 296 -6.98 16.66 -1.78
N PHE A 297 -6.71 17.43 -0.74
CA PHE A 297 -7.38 17.36 0.54
C PHE A 297 -8.62 18.25 0.50
N VAL A 298 -9.79 17.66 0.26
CA VAL A 298 -11.05 18.41 0.31
C VAL A 298 -11.32 18.75 1.78
N PRO A 299 -11.37 20.04 2.15
CA PRO A 299 -11.70 20.43 3.51
C PRO A 299 -13.11 19.96 3.82
N ARG A 300 -13.28 19.32 4.98
CA ARG A 300 -14.61 18.99 5.47
C ARG A 300 -15.12 20.20 6.24
N SER A 301 -16.14 20.87 5.72
CA SER A 301 -16.92 21.76 6.59
C SER A 301 -17.43 20.90 7.74
N SER A 302 -17.30 21.40 8.97
CA SER A 302 -17.86 20.75 10.16
C SER A 302 -19.38 20.74 10.06
N GLY A 303 -19.92 19.84 9.25
CA GLY A 303 -21.33 19.68 8.97
C GLY A 303 -21.85 18.47 9.74
N PHE A 304 -22.59 18.78 10.81
CA PHE A 304 -23.48 17.87 11.55
C PHE A 304 -22.78 16.91 12.51
N THR A 305 -22.39 17.46 13.67
CA THR A 305 -22.33 16.72 14.93
C THR A 305 -23.67 16.03 15.17
N SER A 306 -23.69 14.71 15.14
CA SER A 306 -24.75 13.91 15.75
C SER A 306 -24.80 14.26 17.24
N ASN A 307 -25.75 15.12 17.62
CA ASN A 307 -26.15 15.31 19.01
C ASN A 307 -27.23 14.27 19.34
N SER A 308 -26.83 13.20 20.03
CA SER A 308 -27.70 12.30 20.78
C SER A 308 -26.80 11.30 21.51
N MET A 309 -26.76 11.13 22.83
CA MET A 309 -27.38 11.77 23.99
C MET A 309 -26.40 11.50 25.15
N ASN A 310 -26.09 12.54 25.92
CA ASN A 310 -25.40 12.58 27.23
C ASN A 310 -24.05 13.29 27.25
N SER A 311 -24.16 14.57 27.64
CA SER A 311 -23.34 15.25 28.65
C SER A 311 -21.81 15.20 28.50
N SER A 312 -21.28 16.36 28.13
CA SER A 312 -19.95 16.86 28.49
C SER A 312 -18.76 15.99 28.09
N ARG A 313 -18.23 16.25 26.90
CA ARG A 313 -16.79 16.41 26.68
C ARG A 313 -16.60 17.24 25.42
N ILE A 314 -16.06 18.44 25.62
CA ILE A 314 -15.56 19.32 24.57
C ILE A 314 -14.43 18.57 23.88
N LEU A 315 -14.74 17.85 22.80
CA LEU A 315 -13.74 17.29 21.91
C LEU A 315 -13.36 18.40 20.92
N GLY A 316 -12.41 19.22 21.34
CA GLY A 316 -11.58 19.96 20.39
C GLY A 316 -10.89 18.93 19.51
N ARG A 317 -11.43 18.72 18.31
CA ARG A 317 -10.87 17.83 17.29
C ARG A 317 -9.59 18.44 16.73
N ASN A 318 -8.52 18.34 17.51
CA ASN A 318 -7.16 18.39 17.02
C ASN A 318 -6.66 16.94 16.96
N ARG A 319 -7.11 16.20 15.95
CA ARG A 319 -6.35 15.03 15.48
C ARG A 319 -5.09 15.60 14.84
N ILE A 320 -4.06 15.74 15.64
CA ILE A 320 -2.75 16.22 15.22
C ILE A 320 -2.07 15.04 14.50
N VAL A 321 -2.35 14.93 13.21
CA VAL A 321 -1.23 14.97 12.26
C VAL A 321 -1.06 16.46 11.98
N LYS A 322 -0.28 17.13 12.84
CA LYS A 322 0.50 18.27 12.39
C LYS A 322 1.79 17.64 11.92
#